data_AF-A2EA82-F1
#
_entry.id   AF-A2EA82-F1
#
_cell.length_a   1.000
_cell.length_b   1.000
_cell.length_c   1.000
_cell.angle_alpha   90.00
_cell.angle_beta   90.00
_cell.angle_gamma   90.00
#
_symmetry.space_group_name_H-M   'P 1'
#
loop_
_entity.id
_entity.type
_entity.pdbx_description
1 polymer ?
#
loop_
_entity_poly.entity_id
_entity_poly.type
_entity_poly.pdbx_seq_one_letter_code
_entity_poly.pdbx_strand_id
1 'polypeptide(L)'
;MNLMYNELVKSKILVKTEGCYSFLNPFSSKRSVYTLTPLGEKVANFPFSSYISLAITTLSEQYGVDEKIAALLASLTMLIPNITITKLTSKLLIKNFERESDFATIVKSLFDVMINNGETIDPLDNQFTQKMISQIETFLKEIANKLGVNYEGIWIQLKAFYDRCDYINTFAQKLFKLISDNSIDGEWGRARTSSFSTISMFRNQFFASYNGNELVNFDKNDSYITISQRPGQVSLDFPSNAYIVNITRNTSLHRIDGSFIHINNGPNQGPHPQSIVIEQYLNNPFFTAVLQGYLGKEMKELIKINGSNGDASNYFYISEIDSEHCSFNFFPRNSDVADEVITAVNNLKCLAPYIGQTILIQHPTLKSCISLKAYGTDKYENQIIKYDDTKLHPYNINKNTISFLLKYIKEIPKFGYSKSIAFTGEDMIFSLDPNEPIEEDGGNISNPTTFYGCKSVFGMKSHLVILSDQLIPDEVELEWVGDHFNDKLQDQDSIRNKYVEMHVHKTAIAVLYSQNNNVEYIGQLARMNYFNIDHDQSKSPLVKIINKFELGCIKSNHLITEEVEQR
;
A
#
# COMPACT_ATOMS: atom_id res chain seq x y z
N MET A 1 37.61 -23.23 -12.35
CA MET A 1 38.41 -23.13 -13.59
C MET A 1 37.93 -24.12 -14.67
N ASN A 2 37.88 -25.43 -14.42
CA ASN A 2 37.36 -26.42 -15.40
C ASN A 2 35.86 -26.25 -15.75
N LEU A 3 35.03 -25.80 -14.80
CA LEU A 3 33.59 -25.50 -15.03
C LEU A 3 33.39 -24.32 -16.00
N MET A 4 34.01 -23.17 -15.71
CA MET A 4 34.01 -21.97 -16.55
C MET A 4 34.54 -22.24 -17.97
N TYR A 5 35.51 -23.14 -18.11
CA TYR A 5 36.05 -23.55 -19.41
C TYR A 5 35.06 -24.40 -20.22
N ASN A 6 34.40 -25.36 -19.56
CA ASN A 6 33.37 -26.17 -20.21
C ASN A 6 32.17 -25.32 -20.66
N GLU A 7 31.84 -24.25 -19.95
CA GLU A 7 30.82 -23.27 -20.37
C GLU A 7 31.20 -22.55 -21.67
N LEU A 8 32.41 -22.00 -21.75
CA LEU A 8 32.85 -21.23 -22.93
C LEU A 8 32.90 -22.10 -24.20
N VAL A 9 33.24 -23.38 -24.06
CA VAL A 9 33.24 -24.35 -25.17
C VAL A 9 31.80 -24.76 -25.54
N LYS A 10 30.93 -25.05 -24.56
CA LYS A 10 29.52 -25.39 -24.82
C LYS A 10 28.77 -24.24 -25.50
N SER A 11 29.04 -23.00 -25.11
CA SER A 11 28.42 -21.80 -25.67
C SER A 11 29.03 -21.32 -27.00
N LYS A 12 29.93 -22.12 -27.61
CA LYS A 12 30.61 -21.81 -28.89
C LYS A 12 31.42 -20.51 -28.88
N ILE A 13 31.83 -20.04 -27.70
CA ILE A 13 32.64 -18.82 -27.51
C ILE A 13 34.12 -19.11 -27.82
N LEU A 14 34.58 -20.32 -27.49
CA LEU A 14 35.93 -20.79 -27.79
C LEU A 14 35.86 -22.00 -28.74
N VAL A 15 36.79 -22.05 -29.69
CA VAL A 15 37.03 -23.24 -30.53
C VAL A 15 38.43 -23.76 -30.25
N LYS A 16 38.52 -25.09 -30.10
CA LYS A 16 39.80 -25.79 -29.98
C LYS A 16 40.53 -25.71 -31.33
N THR A 17 41.68 -25.08 -31.34
CA THR A 17 42.59 -25.09 -32.48
C THR A 17 43.71 -26.10 -32.23
N GLU A 18 44.01 -26.91 -33.25
CA GLU A 18 45.22 -27.74 -33.23
C GLU A 18 46.42 -26.84 -33.54
N GLY A 19 47.27 -26.60 -32.55
CA GLY A 19 48.47 -25.79 -32.71
C GLY A 19 49.35 -25.83 -31.47
N CYS A 20 50.63 -26.12 -31.66
CA CYS A 20 51.65 -26.11 -30.62
C CYS A 20 52.08 -24.67 -30.27
N TYR A 21 52.55 -24.50 -29.03
CA TYR A 21 53.26 -23.35 -28.44
C TYR A 21 52.49 -22.42 -27.49
N SER A 22 53.22 -22.02 -26.45
CA SER A 22 52.80 -21.84 -25.06
C SER A 22 53.14 -20.46 -24.53
N PHE A 23 52.31 -19.90 -23.64
CA PHE A 23 52.77 -18.83 -22.75
C PHE A 23 52.39 -18.94 -21.27
N LEU A 24 51.49 -19.85 -20.84
CA LEU A 24 50.89 -19.71 -19.49
C LEU A 24 50.66 -21.03 -18.71
N ASN A 25 51.70 -21.87 -18.51
CA ASN A 25 51.95 -22.73 -17.31
C ASN A 25 52.68 -24.06 -17.66
N PRO A 26 53.80 -24.43 -16.98
CA PRO A 26 54.83 -25.34 -17.50
C PRO A 26 54.60 -26.85 -17.33
N PHE A 27 53.49 -27.30 -16.72
CA PHE A 27 53.42 -28.67 -16.16
C PHE A 27 52.34 -29.62 -16.72
N SER A 28 51.87 -29.47 -17.96
CA SER A 28 51.02 -30.52 -18.59
C SER A 28 51.29 -30.69 -20.08
N SER A 29 51.67 -31.89 -20.49
CA SER A 29 52.27 -32.24 -21.80
C SER A 29 51.32 -32.33 -23.00
N LYS A 30 50.02 -32.01 -22.85
CA LYS A 30 49.10 -31.76 -23.98
C LYS A 30 48.11 -30.66 -23.59
N ARG A 31 48.36 -29.43 -24.00
CA ARG A 31 47.40 -28.33 -23.86
C ARG A 31 46.83 -27.95 -25.20
N SER A 32 45.51 -27.90 -25.26
CA SER A 32 44.75 -27.45 -26.42
C SER A 32 44.82 -25.92 -26.49
N VAL A 33 45.15 -25.35 -27.65
CA VAL A 33 45.07 -23.90 -27.88
C VAL A 33 43.63 -23.56 -28.22
N TYR A 34 43.13 -22.44 -27.70
CA TYR A 34 41.78 -21.97 -27.95
C TYR A 34 41.86 -20.56 -28.52
N THR A 35 41.15 -20.34 -29.62
CA THR A 35 40.95 -19.00 -30.19
C THR A 35 39.50 -18.59 -29.97
N LEU A 36 39.28 -17.28 -29.80
CA LEU A 36 37.93 -16.72 -29.79
C LEU A 36 37.26 -16.96 -31.14
N THR A 37 35.99 -17.33 -31.11
CA THR A 37 35.15 -17.28 -32.31
C THR A 37 34.72 -15.83 -32.59
N PRO A 38 34.19 -15.51 -33.77
CA PRO A 38 33.59 -14.19 -34.02
C PRO A 38 32.52 -13.83 -32.98
N LEU A 39 31.75 -14.82 -32.51
CA LEU A 39 30.81 -14.65 -31.40
C LEU A 39 31.55 -14.34 -30.10
N GLY A 40 32.65 -15.05 -29.81
CA GLY A 40 33.48 -14.79 -28.63
C GLY A 40 34.11 -13.40 -28.63
N GLU A 41 34.51 -12.87 -29.78
CA GLU A 41 34.98 -11.49 -29.93
C GLU A 41 33.87 -10.48 -29.61
N LYS A 42 32.64 -10.71 -30.11
CA LYS A 42 31.48 -9.86 -29.76
C LYS A 42 31.17 -9.91 -28.25
N VAL A 43 31.17 -11.10 -27.66
CA VAL A 43 30.91 -11.31 -26.22
C VAL A 43 31.96 -10.62 -25.36
N ALA A 44 33.23 -10.57 -25.80
CA ALA A 44 34.32 -9.92 -25.09
C ALA A 44 34.18 -8.39 -25.00
N ASN A 45 33.27 -7.76 -25.76
CA ASN A 45 33.00 -6.33 -25.66
C ASN A 45 32.34 -5.93 -24.34
N PHE A 46 31.69 -6.88 -23.64
CA PHE A 46 30.91 -6.60 -22.46
C PHE A 46 31.61 -7.07 -21.18
N PRO A 47 31.72 -6.21 -20.14
CA PRO A 47 32.41 -6.53 -18.89
C PRO A 47 31.54 -7.33 -17.90
N PHE A 48 30.76 -8.29 -18.39
CA PHE A 48 29.93 -9.18 -17.57
C PHE A 48 30.42 -10.63 -17.64
N SER A 49 29.77 -11.53 -16.90
CA SER A 49 30.00 -12.97 -17.07
C SER A 49 29.67 -13.39 -18.51
N SER A 50 30.31 -14.46 -18.98
CA SER A 50 30.16 -14.97 -20.34
C SER A 50 28.68 -15.19 -20.73
N TYR A 51 27.87 -15.73 -19.83
CA TYR A 51 26.45 -15.99 -20.10
C TYR A 51 25.60 -14.71 -20.18
N ILE A 52 25.92 -13.67 -19.38
CA ILE A 52 25.26 -12.36 -19.46
C ILE A 52 25.67 -11.65 -20.75
N SER A 53 26.97 -11.60 -21.04
CA SER A 53 27.50 -10.98 -22.25
C SER A 53 26.96 -11.66 -23.52
N LEU A 54 26.80 -12.99 -23.51
CA LEU A 54 26.15 -13.74 -24.58
C LEU A 54 24.67 -13.41 -24.72
N ALA A 55 23.94 -13.28 -23.60
CA ALA A 55 22.53 -12.89 -23.61
C ALA A 55 22.34 -11.48 -24.19
N ILE A 56 23.18 -10.51 -23.80
CA ILE A 56 23.20 -9.15 -24.37
C ILE A 56 23.42 -9.21 -25.88
N THR A 57 24.45 -9.92 -26.33
CA THR A 57 24.79 -10.06 -27.76
C THR A 57 23.61 -10.67 -28.55
N THR A 58 23.07 -11.79 -28.06
CA THR A 58 21.97 -12.52 -28.70
C THR A 58 20.68 -11.70 -28.75
N LEU A 59 20.40 -10.94 -27.70
CA LEU A 59 19.24 -10.05 -27.67
C LEU A 59 19.41 -8.90 -28.66
N SER A 60 20.57 -8.23 -28.65
CA SER A 60 20.82 -7.06 -29.50
C SER A 60 20.70 -7.38 -30.99
N GLU A 61 21.18 -8.55 -31.43
CA GLU A 61 21.12 -8.97 -32.84
C GLU A 61 19.68 -9.06 -33.38
N GLN A 62 18.68 -9.26 -32.50
CA GLN A 62 17.26 -9.31 -32.88
C GLN A 62 16.69 -7.93 -33.27
N TYR A 63 17.38 -6.84 -32.94
CA TYR A 63 16.92 -5.47 -33.19
C TYR A 63 17.52 -4.83 -34.44
N GLY A 64 18.28 -5.58 -35.25
CA GLY A 64 18.74 -5.15 -36.57
C GLY A 64 19.49 -3.81 -36.56
N VAL A 65 18.91 -2.78 -37.17
CA VAL A 65 19.51 -1.42 -37.23
C VAL A 65 19.80 -0.85 -35.83
N ASP A 66 19.00 -1.24 -34.83
CA ASP A 66 19.14 -0.79 -33.45
C ASP A 66 20.05 -1.71 -32.60
N GLU A 67 20.73 -2.71 -33.18
CA GLU A 67 21.54 -3.71 -32.45
C GLU A 67 22.45 -3.07 -31.40
N LYS A 68 23.22 -2.04 -31.78
CA LYS A 68 24.19 -1.42 -30.88
C LYS A 68 23.52 -0.63 -29.74
N ILE A 69 22.40 0.02 -30.01
CA ILE A 69 21.63 0.77 -29.01
C ILE A 69 20.93 -0.21 -28.04
N ALA A 70 20.39 -1.30 -28.57
CA ALA A 70 19.85 -2.41 -27.77
C ALA A 70 20.91 -3.01 -26.85
N ALA A 71 22.13 -3.24 -27.35
CA ALA A 71 23.25 -3.74 -26.55
C ALA A 71 23.61 -2.80 -25.39
N LEU A 72 23.60 -1.48 -25.63
CA LEU A 72 23.85 -0.47 -24.59
C LEU A 72 22.72 -0.44 -23.54
N LEU A 73 21.45 -0.52 -23.95
CA LEU A 73 20.32 -0.56 -23.00
C LEU A 73 20.32 -1.85 -22.16
N ALA A 74 20.65 -2.99 -22.77
CA ALA A 74 20.80 -4.25 -22.04
C ALA A 74 21.97 -4.19 -21.04
N SER A 75 23.09 -3.58 -21.43
CA SER A 75 24.23 -3.35 -20.55
C SER A 75 23.88 -2.42 -19.38
N LEU A 76 23.12 -1.35 -19.63
CA LEU A 76 22.61 -0.46 -18.58
C LEU A 76 21.70 -1.23 -17.60
N THR A 77 20.79 -2.05 -18.13
CA THR A 77 19.89 -2.89 -17.32
C THR A 77 20.67 -3.80 -16.37
N MET A 78 21.78 -4.39 -16.83
CA MET A 78 22.63 -5.26 -16.01
C MET A 78 23.56 -4.50 -15.05
N LEU A 79 23.78 -3.21 -15.28
CA LEU A 79 24.54 -2.36 -14.36
C LEU A 79 23.70 -1.93 -13.15
N ILE A 80 22.39 -1.76 -13.31
CA ILE A 80 21.46 -1.24 -12.28
C ILE A 80 21.62 -1.93 -10.92
N PRO A 81 21.70 -3.27 -10.80
CA PRO A 81 21.83 -3.91 -9.49
C PRO A 81 23.08 -3.51 -8.70
N ASN A 82 24.10 -2.95 -9.38
CA ASN A 82 25.36 -2.51 -8.78
C ASN A 82 25.37 -1.01 -8.41
N ILE A 83 24.29 -0.27 -8.71
CA ILE A 83 24.22 1.15 -8.36
C ILE A 83 23.67 1.33 -6.94
N THR A 84 24.18 2.33 -6.22
CA THR A 84 23.67 2.68 -4.90
C THR A 84 22.72 3.87 -5.01
N ILE A 85 21.44 3.65 -4.70
CA ILE A 85 20.42 4.70 -4.64
C ILE A 85 20.34 5.19 -3.19
N THR A 86 20.57 6.48 -2.97
CA THR A 86 20.67 7.05 -1.61
C THR A 86 19.31 7.32 -0.97
N LYS A 87 18.29 7.61 -1.78
CA LYS A 87 16.92 7.89 -1.33
C LYS A 87 15.93 7.18 -2.25
N LEU A 88 15.41 6.03 -1.81
CA LEU A 88 14.46 5.22 -2.59
C LEU A 88 13.10 5.91 -2.79
N THR A 89 12.75 6.89 -1.96
CA THR A 89 11.48 7.65 -2.02
C THR A 89 11.66 9.09 -2.53
N SER A 90 12.61 9.32 -3.45
CA SER A 90 12.71 10.65 -4.08
C SER A 90 11.50 10.90 -5.00
N LYS A 91 11.10 12.17 -5.16
CA LYS A 91 9.97 12.54 -6.02
C LYS A 91 10.16 12.03 -7.45
N LEU A 92 11.39 12.06 -7.97
CA LEU A 92 11.68 11.59 -9.31
C LEU A 92 11.51 10.07 -9.46
N LEU A 93 11.87 9.28 -8.44
CA LEU A 93 11.61 7.84 -8.47
C LEU A 93 10.13 7.54 -8.32
N ILE A 94 9.42 8.27 -7.45
CA ILE A 94 7.96 8.12 -7.27
C ILE A 94 7.23 8.43 -8.58
N LYS A 95 7.58 9.55 -9.24
CA LYS A 95 7.02 9.95 -10.54
C LYS A 95 7.18 8.88 -11.61
N ASN A 96 8.34 8.22 -11.64
CA ASN A 96 8.68 7.23 -12.64
C ASN A 96 8.47 5.78 -12.15
N PHE A 97 7.79 5.58 -11.03
CA PHE A 97 7.61 4.26 -10.42
C PHE A 97 6.85 3.33 -11.37
N GLU A 98 7.48 2.20 -11.69
CA GLU A 98 6.91 1.13 -12.49
C GLU A 98 6.64 -0.10 -11.64
N ARG A 99 5.35 -0.37 -11.39
CA ARG A 99 4.90 -1.47 -10.51
C ARG A 99 5.46 -2.83 -10.93
N GLU A 100 5.70 -3.03 -12.23
CA GLU A 100 6.17 -4.28 -12.82
C GLU A 100 7.70 -4.38 -12.89
N SER A 101 8.47 -3.30 -12.73
CA SER A 101 9.91 -3.35 -12.96
C SER A 101 10.68 -2.20 -12.31
N ASP A 102 11.49 -2.51 -11.30
CA ASP A 102 12.40 -1.53 -10.68
C ASP A 102 13.47 -1.04 -11.66
N PHE A 103 13.85 -1.90 -12.61
CA PHE A 103 14.76 -1.52 -13.69
C PHE A 103 14.14 -0.43 -14.56
N ALA A 104 12.84 -0.53 -14.87
CA ALA A 104 12.15 0.48 -15.66
C ALA A 104 12.06 1.80 -14.90
N THR A 105 11.72 1.75 -13.60
CA THR A 105 11.74 2.94 -12.71
C THR A 105 13.08 3.67 -12.79
N ILE A 106 14.17 2.93 -12.59
CA ILE A 106 15.52 3.50 -12.56
C ILE A 106 15.95 4.02 -13.94
N VAL A 107 15.72 3.26 -15.02
CA VAL A 107 16.07 3.68 -16.38
C VAL A 107 15.34 4.96 -16.77
N LYS A 108 14.04 5.06 -16.49
CA LYS A 108 13.25 6.28 -16.76
C LYS A 108 13.80 7.48 -15.99
N SER A 109 14.05 7.31 -14.68
CA SER A 109 14.64 8.37 -13.87
C SER A 109 16.05 8.76 -14.32
N LEU A 110 16.86 7.83 -14.82
CA LEU A 110 18.15 8.15 -15.43
C LEU A 110 17.98 8.97 -16.71
N PHE A 111 17.02 8.64 -17.59
CA PHE A 111 16.77 9.46 -18.78
C PHE A 111 16.37 10.89 -18.42
N ASP A 112 15.50 11.07 -17.44
CA ASP A 112 15.09 12.41 -16.97
C ASP A 112 16.30 13.22 -16.46
N VAL A 113 17.26 12.58 -15.79
CA VAL A 113 18.47 13.24 -15.26
C VAL A 113 19.47 13.54 -16.35
N MET A 114 19.75 12.57 -17.21
CA MET A 114 20.84 12.63 -18.20
C MET A 114 20.49 13.48 -19.42
N ILE A 115 19.21 13.58 -19.79
CA ILE A 115 18.78 14.37 -20.95
C ILE A 115 18.56 15.83 -20.58
N ASN A 116 18.07 16.11 -19.37
CA ASN A 116 17.73 17.47 -18.94
C ASN A 116 18.90 18.21 -18.25
N ASN A 117 20.14 17.69 -18.34
CA ASN A 117 21.39 18.31 -17.86
C ASN A 117 21.35 18.89 -16.43
N GLY A 118 20.54 18.33 -15.53
CA GLY A 118 20.43 18.81 -14.14
C GLY A 118 19.86 20.23 -13.97
N GLU A 119 19.42 20.92 -15.03
CA GLU A 119 18.93 22.30 -14.94
C GLU A 119 17.51 22.40 -14.34
N THR A 120 16.84 21.26 -14.10
CA THR A 120 15.44 21.19 -13.61
C THR A 120 15.22 20.26 -12.43
N ILE A 121 16.27 19.60 -11.92
CA ILE A 121 16.12 18.66 -10.80
C ILE A 121 16.71 19.33 -9.55
N ASP A 122 15.84 19.69 -8.61
CA ASP A 122 16.25 20.17 -7.30
C ASP A 122 17.32 19.20 -6.72
N PRO A 123 18.50 19.69 -6.32
CA PRO A 123 19.53 18.88 -5.69
C PRO A 123 19.02 18.02 -4.51
N LEU A 124 17.96 18.46 -3.83
CA LEU A 124 17.27 17.73 -2.75
C LEU A 124 16.39 16.56 -3.24
N ASP A 125 15.98 16.59 -4.51
CA ASP A 125 15.21 15.54 -5.17
C ASP A 125 16.10 14.58 -5.98
N ASN A 126 17.42 14.83 -6.07
CA ASN A 126 18.34 13.97 -6.80
C ASN A 126 18.79 12.75 -5.98
N GLN A 127 18.21 11.59 -6.27
CA GLN A 127 18.55 10.28 -5.68
C GLN A 127 19.87 9.68 -6.21
N PHE A 128 20.42 10.26 -7.27
CA PHE A 128 21.57 9.74 -7.99
C PHE A 128 22.79 10.60 -7.66
N THR A 129 23.76 10.03 -6.93
CA THR A 129 24.98 10.76 -6.61
C THR A 129 25.76 11.09 -7.88
N GLN A 130 26.45 12.24 -7.91
CA GLN A 130 27.32 12.60 -9.03
C GLN A 130 28.35 11.51 -9.34
N LYS A 131 28.89 10.86 -8.30
CA LYS A 131 29.78 9.71 -8.44
C LYS A 131 29.12 8.56 -9.22
N MET A 132 27.87 8.23 -8.90
CA MET A 132 27.13 7.17 -9.58
C MET A 132 26.83 7.55 -11.03
N ILE A 133 26.42 8.79 -11.30
CA ILE A 133 26.23 9.29 -12.67
C ILE A 133 27.52 9.14 -13.48
N SER A 134 28.65 9.62 -12.97
CA SER A 134 29.95 9.50 -13.63
C SER A 134 30.37 8.04 -13.87
N GLN A 135 30.05 7.12 -12.95
CA GLN A 135 30.30 5.70 -13.11
C GLN A 135 29.48 5.09 -14.26
N ILE A 136 28.19 5.42 -14.33
CA ILE A 136 27.30 4.96 -15.42
C ILE A 136 27.77 5.51 -16.77
N GLU A 137 28.11 6.80 -16.83
CA GLU A 137 28.61 7.42 -18.05
C GLU A 137 29.92 6.79 -18.53
N THR A 138 30.88 6.60 -17.61
CA THR A 138 32.17 5.97 -17.94
C THR A 138 31.95 4.56 -18.47
N PHE A 139 31.08 3.79 -17.81
CA PHE A 139 30.74 2.43 -18.21
C PHE A 139 30.10 2.36 -19.61
N LEU A 140 29.07 3.18 -19.86
CA LEU A 140 28.39 3.19 -21.16
C LEU A 140 29.30 3.71 -22.27
N LYS A 141 30.15 4.70 -21.98
CA LYS A 141 31.13 5.22 -22.94
C LYS A 141 32.16 4.17 -23.34
N GLU A 142 32.62 3.35 -22.40
CA GLU A 142 33.53 2.24 -22.69
C GLU A 142 32.88 1.23 -23.65
N ILE A 143 31.64 0.82 -23.37
CA ILE A 143 30.91 -0.13 -24.23
C ILE A 143 30.60 0.49 -25.60
N ALA A 144 30.14 1.74 -25.64
CA ALA A 144 29.86 2.45 -26.89
C ALA A 144 31.11 2.51 -27.79
N ASN A 145 32.27 2.80 -27.21
CA ASN A 145 33.54 2.78 -27.93
C ASN A 145 33.87 1.39 -28.50
N LYS A 146 33.72 0.33 -27.70
CA LYS A 146 33.95 -1.07 -28.17
C LYS A 146 32.99 -1.49 -29.27
N LEU A 147 31.75 -0.98 -29.26
CA LEU A 147 30.74 -1.23 -30.29
C LEU A 147 30.87 -0.29 -31.51
N GLY A 148 31.77 0.70 -31.47
CA GLY A 148 31.91 1.71 -32.51
C GLY A 148 30.66 2.58 -32.66
N VAL A 149 30.08 3.02 -31.55
CA VAL A 149 28.96 3.97 -31.46
C VAL A 149 29.48 5.32 -30.98
N ASN A 150 29.07 6.42 -31.63
CA ASN A 150 29.36 7.76 -31.11
C ASN A 150 28.54 7.98 -29.81
N TYR A 151 29.23 8.30 -28.72
CA TYR A 151 28.61 8.54 -27.42
C TYR A 151 27.82 9.86 -27.35
N GLU A 152 28.09 10.80 -28.25
CA GLU A 152 27.36 12.08 -28.30
C GLU A 152 25.87 11.83 -28.57
N GLY A 153 25.00 12.37 -27.70
CA GLY A 153 23.55 12.19 -27.81
C GLY A 153 23.04 10.77 -27.52
N ILE A 154 23.86 9.90 -26.91
CA ILE A 154 23.50 8.50 -26.70
C ILE A 154 22.25 8.32 -25.82
N TRP A 155 22.06 9.17 -24.81
CA TRP A 155 20.92 9.12 -23.92
C TRP A 155 19.60 9.39 -24.64
N ILE A 156 19.60 10.30 -25.62
CA ILE A 156 18.43 10.59 -26.46
C ILE A 156 18.11 9.36 -27.33
N GLN A 157 19.13 8.73 -27.92
CA GLN A 157 18.96 7.52 -28.73
C GLN A 157 18.45 6.34 -27.88
N LEU A 158 19.01 6.15 -26.68
CA LEU A 158 18.57 5.13 -25.73
C LEU A 158 17.13 5.34 -25.30
N LYS A 159 16.73 6.57 -24.97
CA LYS A 159 15.34 6.89 -24.62
C LYS A 159 14.40 6.61 -25.80
N ALA A 160 14.75 7.08 -26.99
CA ALA A 160 13.96 6.81 -28.19
C ALA A 160 13.80 5.30 -28.46
N PHE A 161 14.84 4.50 -28.20
CA PHE A 161 14.78 3.05 -28.32
C PHE A 161 13.94 2.41 -27.22
N TYR A 162 14.13 2.84 -25.97
CA TYR A 162 13.33 2.42 -24.83
C TYR A 162 11.83 2.58 -25.10
N ASP A 163 11.42 3.76 -25.59
CA ASP A 163 10.02 4.11 -25.85
C ASP A 163 9.37 3.21 -26.94
N ARG A 164 10.15 2.63 -27.87
CA ARG A 164 9.65 1.77 -28.96
C ARG A 164 9.81 0.27 -28.73
N CYS A 165 10.66 -0.16 -27.79
CA CYS A 165 11.06 -1.57 -27.66
C CYS A 165 10.18 -2.42 -26.74
N ASP A 166 9.15 -1.84 -26.11
CA ASP A 166 8.39 -2.45 -25.01
C ASP A 166 9.33 -3.01 -23.93
N TYR A 167 9.92 -2.09 -23.15
CA TYR A 167 11.02 -2.40 -22.26
C TYR A 167 10.69 -3.50 -21.25
N ILE A 168 9.52 -3.40 -20.60
CA ILE A 168 9.16 -4.31 -19.50
C ILE A 168 8.81 -5.70 -20.06
N ASN A 169 7.79 -5.77 -20.91
CA ASN A 169 7.17 -7.05 -21.26
C ASN A 169 7.92 -7.80 -22.36
N THR A 170 8.71 -7.08 -23.17
CA THR A 170 9.47 -7.67 -24.27
C THR A 170 10.97 -7.63 -24.01
N PHE A 171 11.57 -6.46 -23.86
CA PHE A 171 13.04 -6.32 -23.86
C PHE A 171 13.71 -6.96 -22.63
N ALA A 172 13.32 -6.53 -21.42
CA ALA A 172 13.91 -7.00 -20.16
C ALA A 172 13.53 -8.47 -19.87
N GLN A 173 12.27 -8.86 -20.14
CA GLN A 173 11.84 -10.25 -20.01
C GLN A 173 12.68 -11.19 -20.91
N LYS A 174 12.91 -10.82 -22.17
CA LYS A 174 13.78 -11.60 -23.08
C LYS A 174 15.23 -11.62 -22.60
N LEU A 175 15.75 -10.48 -22.10
CA LEU A 175 17.10 -10.41 -21.54
C LEU A 175 17.27 -11.41 -20.40
N PHE A 176 16.40 -11.38 -19.39
CA PHE A 176 16.48 -12.29 -18.25
C PHE A 176 16.27 -13.76 -18.64
N LYS A 177 15.38 -14.03 -19.60
CA LYS A 177 15.22 -15.36 -20.17
C LYS A 177 16.51 -15.85 -20.84
N LEU A 178 17.15 -15.05 -21.68
CA LEU A 178 18.41 -15.42 -22.34
C LEU A 178 19.55 -15.60 -21.33
N ILE A 179 19.61 -14.78 -20.28
CA ILE A 179 20.59 -14.96 -19.19
C ILE A 179 20.37 -16.30 -18.49
N SER A 180 19.11 -16.63 -18.19
CA SER A 180 18.75 -17.94 -17.62
C SER A 180 19.16 -19.08 -18.55
N ASP A 181 18.72 -19.04 -19.81
CA ASP A 181 18.95 -20.10 -20.80
C ASP A 181 20.45 -20.31 -21.10
N ASN A 182 21.27 -19.26 -20.97
CA ASN A 182 22.72 -19.32 -21.16
C ASN A 182 23.52 -19.70 -19.90
N SER A 183 22.90 -19.66 -18.72
CA SER A 183 23.54 -20.06 -17.46
C SER A 183 23.58 -21.59 -17.30
N ILE A 184 24.56 -22.12 -16.55
CA ILE A 184 24.66 -23.56 -16.26
C ILE A 184 23.33 -24.06 -15.71
N ASP A 185 22.72 -25.03 -16.38
CA ASP A 185 21.48 -25.69 -15.98
C ASP A 185 20.32 -24.72 -15.63
N GLY A 186 20.35 -23.49 -16.17
CA GLY A 186 19.38 -22.44 -15.88
C GLY A 186 19.45 -21.87 -14.47
N GLU A 187 20.54 -22.11 -13.72
CA GLU A 187 20.68 -21.76 -12.31
C GLU A 187 20.45 -20.27 -12.03
N TRP A 188 20.89 -19.38 -12.93
CA TRP A 188 20.72 -17.94 -12.73
C TRP A 188 19.25 -17.55 -12.62
N GLY A 189 18.43 -18.06 -13.55
CA GLY A 189 16.99 -17.79 -13.59
C GLY A 189 16.23 -18.54 -12.51
N ARG A 190 16.60 -19.80 -12.24
CA ARG A 190 16.00 -20.60 -11.14
C ARG A 190 16.20 -19.93 -9.79
N ALA A 191 17.39 -19.43 -9.49
CA ALA A 191 17.69 -18.77 -8.22
C ALA A 191 16.97 -17.43 -8.02
N ARG A 192 16.50 -16.80 -9.11
CA ARG A 192 15.89 -15.45 -9.07
C ARG A 192 14.40 -15.44 -9.32
N THR A 193 13.88 -16.48 -9.97
CA THR A 193 12.44 -16.64 -10.19
C THR A 193 11.78 -16.96 -8.85
N SER A 194 10.82 -16.14 -8.47
CA SER A 194 10.13 -16.25 -7.19
C SER A 194 8.64 -15.91 -7.35
N SER A 195 7.80 -16.53 -6.51
CA SER A 195 6.36 -16.24 -6.46
C SER A 195 6.01 -15.52 -5.17
N PHE A 196 5.26 -14.45 -5.26
CA PHE A 196 4.79 -13.67 -4.14
C PHE A 196 4.03 -14.55 -3.14
N SER A 197 4.28 -14.34 -1.84
CA SER A 197 3.66 -15.12 -0.78
C SER A 197 2.79 -14.25 0.13
N THR A 198 3.36 -13.19 0.72
CA THR A 198 2.67 -12.36 1.71
C THR A 198 3.35 -11.02 1.88
N ILE A 199 2.61 -10.04 2.39
CA ILE A 199 3.19 -8.85 3.04
C ILE A 199 3.07 -9.00 4.54
N SER A 200 4.13 -8.65 5.26
CA SER A 200 4.09 -8.40 6.70
C SER A 200 4.44 -6.96 7.01
N MET A 201 3.90 -6.45 8.11
CA MET A 201 4.20 -5.12 8.62
C MET A 201 4.86 -5.26 9.99
N PHE A 202 6.04 -4.65 10.15
CA PHE A 202 6.75 -4.61 11.42
C PHE A 202 7.28 -3.20 11.70
N ARG A 203 6.89 -2.64 12.85
CA ARG A 203 7.24 -1.26 13.25
C ARG A 203 6.97 -0.23 12.14
N ASN A 204 5.80 -0.33 11.52
CA ASN A 204 5.37 0.52 10.39
C ASN A 204 6.25 0.41 9.13
N GLN A 205 7.00 -0.68 8.98
CA GLN A 205 7.72 -1.01 7.75
C GLN A 205 7.13 -2.28 7.14
N PHE A 206 6.98 -2.29 5.82
CA PHE A 206 6.47 -3.44 5.08
C PHE A 206 7.61 -4.34 4.62
N PHE A 207 7.32 -5.63 4.61
CA PHE A 207 8.19 -6.67 4.10
C PHE A 207 7.37 -7.56 3.18
N ALA A 208 7.62 -7.47 1.88
CA ALA A 208 7.10 -8.43 0.92
C ALA A 208 7.96 -9.69 0.96
N SER A 209 7.31 -10.84 1.09
CA SER A 209 7.96 -12.15 1.10
C SER A 209 7.61 -12.91 -0.17
N TYR A 210 8.63 -13.44 -0.82
CA TYR A 210 8.50 -14.28 -2.00
C TYR A 210 9.05 -15.68 -1.74
N ASN A 211 8.34 -16.69 -2.21
CA ASN A 211 8.86 -18.06 -2.29
C ASN A 211 9.91 -18.12 -3.40
N GLY A 212 11.19 -18.23 -3.02
CA GLY A 212 12.31 -18.41 -3.93
C GLY A 212 12.60 -19.88 -4.23
N ASN A 213 13.72 -20.14 -4.89
CA ASN A 213 14.17 -21.50 -5.17
C ASN A 213 15.09 -22.05 -4.07
N GLU A 214 15.15 -23.37 -3.90
CA GLU A 214 16.06 -24.04 -2.96
C GLU A 214 17.53 -23.62 -3.10
N LEU A 215 17.96 -23.20 -4.29
CA LEU A 215 19.31 -22.70 -4.57
C LEU A 215 19.68 -21.48 -3.71
N VAL A 216 18.72 -20.70 -3.22
CA VAL A 216 18.99 -19.51 -2.38
C VAL A 216 19.00 -19.80 -0.89
N ASN A 217 18.58 -20.99 -0.44
CA ASN A 217 18.38 -21.31 0.97
C ASN A 217 19.65 -21.23 1.83
N PHE A 218 19.44 -20.91 3.11
CA PHE A 218 20.45 -21.14 4.16
C PHE A 218 20.56 -22.62 4.54
N ASP A 219 19.41 -23.28 4.74
CA ASP A 219 19.27 -24.67 5.18
C ASP A 219 18.18 -25.43 4.37
N LYS A 220 17.84 -26.66 4.77
CA LYS A 220 16.78 -27.46 4.12
C LYS A 220 15.34 -26.89 4.25
N ASN A 221 15.15 -25.76 4.93
CA ASN A 221 13.85 -25.13 5.13
C ASN A 221 13.74 -23.77 4.40
N ASP A 222 12.48 -23.36 4.22
CA ASP A 222 11.89 -22.38 3.30
C ASP A 222 12.79 -21.28 2.68
N SER A 223 12.62 -21.11 1.38
CA SER A 223 13.34 -20.22 0.46
C SER A 223 12.78 -18.80 0.42
N TYR A 224 12.41 -18.20 1.56
CA TYR A 224 11.77 -16.88 1.55
C TYR A 224 12.76 -15.75 1.26
N ILE A 225 12.54 -15.04 0.15
CA ILE A 225 13.25 -13.81 -0.18
C ILE A 225 12.40 -12.63 0.31
N THR A 226 12.99 -11.81 1.18
CA THR A 226 12.34 -10.64 1.76
C THR A 226 12.75 -9.37 1.02
N ILE A 227 11.78 -8.52 0.71
CA ILE A 227 11.99 -7.20 0.09
C ILE A 227 11.32 -6.16 0.99
N SER A 228 12.12 -5.25 1.53
CA SER A 228 11.64 -4.20 2.43
C SER A 228 11.22 -2.92 1.72
N GLN A 229 11.83 -2.62 0.57
CA GLN A 229 11.57 -1.38 -0.16
C GLN A 229 12.00 -1.51 -1.62
N ARG A 230 11.25 -0.87 -2.52
CA ARG A 230 11.60 -0.72 -3.93
C ARG A 230 11.85 0.76 -4.28
N PRO A 231 12.67 1.07 -5.30
CA PRO A 231 12.85 2.44 -5.77
C PRO A 231 11.52 3.04 -6.25
N GLY A 232 11.14 4.19 -5.72
CA GLY A 232 9.90 4.92 -6.06
C GLY A 232 8.65 4.42 -5.37
N GLN A 233 8.75 3.37 -4.55
CA GLN A 233 7.58 2.73 -3.96
C GLN A 233 6.97 3.55 -2.82
N VAL A 234 5.71 3.92 -3.02
CA VAL A 234 4.81 4.50 -2.01
C VAL A 234 3.62 3.59 -1.69
N SER A 235 3.43 2.54 -2.49
CA SER A 235 2.33 1.57 -2.43
C SER A 235 2.83 0.16 -2.16
N LEU A 236 1.92 -0.78 -1.94
CA LEU A 236 2.19 -2.20 -1.80
C LEU A 236 2.13 -2.95 -3.14
N ASP A 237 2.37 -2.28 -4.27
CA ASP A 237 2.36 -2.96 -5.56
C ASP A 237 3.59 -3.87 -5.71
N PHE A 238 3.33 -5.17 -5.79
CA PHE A 238 4.32 -6.20 -6.02
C PHE A 238 3.78 -7.18 -7.06
N PRO A 239 4.56 -7.58 -8.07
CA PRO A 239 4.10 -8.57 -9.05
C PRO A 239 3.96 -9.97 -8.44
N SER A 240 3.04 -10.77 -8.97
CA SER A 240 2.80 -12.13 -8.46
C SER A 240 3.98 -13.06 -8.67
N ASN A 241 4.60 -13.04 -9.85
CA ASN A 241 5.83 -13.74 -10.13
C ASN A 241 6.87 -12.72 -10.56
N ALA A 242 8.09 -12.91 -10.10
CA ALA A 242 9.16 -11.97 -10.36
C ALA A 242 10.51 -12.66 -10.55
N TYR A 243 11.38 -11.99 -11.29
CA TYR A 243 12.81 -12.08 -11.10
C TYR A 243 13.21 -11.11 -9.97
N ILE A 244 13.73 -11.67 -8.87
CA ILE A 244 14.35 -10.89 -7.80
C ILE A 244 15.85 -10.87 -8.03
N VAL A 245 16.42 -9.68 -8.15
CA VAL A 245 17.83 -9.46 -8.43
C VAL A 245 18.50 -8.83 -7.20
N ASN A 246 19.82 -9.04 -7.09
CA ASN A 246 20.65 -8.68 -5.93
C ASN A 246 20.24 -9.41 -4.64
N ILE A 247 20.19 -10.75 -4.71
CA ILE A 247 19.87 -11.60 -3.58
C ILE A 247 21.08 -11.71 -2.66
N THR A 248 20.93 -11.31 -1.41
CA THR A 248 21.97 -11.33 -0.37
C THR A 248 21.53 -12.19 0.81
N ARG A 249 22.45 -12.97 1.37
CA ARG A 249 22.22 -13.76 2.57
C ARG A 249 22.66 -12.96 3.80
N ASN A 250 21.69 -12.57 4.63
CA ASN A 250 21.95 -12.00 5.95
C ASN A 250 22.09 -13.12 6.97
N THR A 251 23.34 -13.53 7.25
CA THR A 251 23.65 -14.62 8.19
C THR A 251 23.21 -14.30 9.62
N SER A 252 23.26 -13.03 10.03
CA SER A 252 22.94 -12.59 11.38
C SER A 252 21.44 -12.68 11.68
N LEU A 253 20.60 -12.35 10.69
CA LEU A 253 19.14 -12.44 10.80
C LEU A 253 18.58 -13.76 10.26
N HIS A 254 19.44 -14.65 9.74
CA HIS A 254 19.03 -15.89 9.06
C HIS A 254 17.98 -15.63 7.96
N ARG A 255 18.17 -14.55 7.19
CA ARG A 255 17.20 -14.05 6.21
C ARG A 255 17.84 -13.82 4.85
N ILE A 256 17.08 -14.10 3.79
CA ILE A 256 17.48 -13.81 2.41
C ILE A 256 16.83 -12.49 2.00
N ASP A 257 17.65 -11.50 1.65
CA ASP A 257 17.22 -10.17 1.26
C ASP A 257 17.31 -10.02 -0.27
N GLY A 258 16.27 -9.47 -0.90
CA GLY A 258 16.25 -9.05 -2.30
C GLY A 258 16.13 -7.53 -2.42
N SER A 259 16.58 -6.94 -3.54
CA SER A 259 16.57 -5.47 -3.72
C SER A 259 15.82 -4.98 -4.95
N PHE A 260 15.85 -5.72 -6.06
CA PHE A 260 15.24 -5.28 -7.31
C PHE A 260 14.32 -6.33 -7.90
N ILE A 261 13.18 -5.90 -8.42
CA ILE A 261 12.13 -6.74 -8.96
C ILE A 261 11.93 -6.43 -10.44
N HIS A 262 11.73 -7.48 -11.22
CA HIS A 262 11.11 -7.41 -12.53
C HIS A 262 10.03 -8.49 -12.63
N ILE A 263 8.86 -8.17 -13.15
CA ILE A 263 7.78 -9.12 -13.37
C ILE A 263 8.29 -10.30 -14.20
N ASN A 264 7.83 -11.50 -13.90
CA ASN A 264 8.04 -12.66 -14.75
C ASN A 264 6.72 -13.00 -15.43
N ASN A 265 6.59 -12.69 -16.71
CA ASN A 265 5.39 -12.91 -17.54
C ASN A 265 5.10 -14.38 -17.88
N GLY A 266 5.40 -15.30 -16.95
CA GLY A 266 4.99 -16.69 -17.05
C GLY A 266 3.46 -16.83 -17.12
N PRO A 267 2.95 -17.94 -17.68
CA PRO A 267 1.52 -18.12 -17.97
C PRO A 267 0.62 -18.15 -16.73
N ASN A 268 1.19 -18.41 -15.55
CA ASN A 268 0.44 -18.57 -14.30
C ASN A 268 0.75 -17.42 -13.34
N GLN A 269 0.08 -16.27 -13.48
CA GLN A 269 0.15 -15.21 -12.48
C GLN A 269 -0.75 -15.55 -11.29
N GLY A 270 -0.19 -15.47 -10.08
CA GLY A 270 -0.93 -15.66 -8.85
C GLY A 270 -1.61 -14.37 -8.36
N PRO A 271 -2.32 -14.46 -7.23
CA PRO A 271 -2.73 -13.28 -6.48
C PRO A 271 -1.53 -12.40 -6.16
N HIS A 272 -1.71 -11.08 -6.24
CA HIS A 272 -0.70 -10.13 -5.79
C HIS A 272 -1.35 -8.84 -5.26
N PRO A 273 -0.67 -8.12 -4.37
CA PRO A 273 -1.18 -6.86 -3.85
C PRO A 273 -1.26 -5.80 -4.95
N GLN A 274 -2.29 -4.98 -4.86
CA GLN A 274 -2.59 -3.90 -5.79
C GLN A 274 -2.84 -2.61 -5.02
N SER A 275 -2.61 -1.49 -5.71
CA SER A 275 -2.98 -0.18 -5.20
C SER A 275 -3.72 0.67 -6.21
N ILE A 276 -4.52 1.60 -5.69
CA ILE A 276 -5.12 2.70 -6.43
C ILE A 276 -4.79 4.02 -5.74
N VAL A 277 -4.63 5.08 -6.52
CA VAL A 277 -4.48 6.43 -5.99
C VAL A 277 -5.86 6.96 -5.61
N ILE A 278 -5.97 7.43 -4.37
CA ILE A 278 -7.19 8.01 -3.79
C ILE A 278 -6.86 9.37 -3.19
N GLU A 279 -7.87 10.21 -2.98
CA GLU A 279 -7.68 11.49 -2.34
C GLU A 279 -7.42 11.36 -0.83
N GLN A 280 -6.62 12.27 -0.28
CA GLN A 280 -6.18 12.26 1.12
C GLN A 280 -7.35 12.24 2.12
N TYR A 281 -8.50 12.82 1.79
CA TYR A 281 -9.66 12.86 2.68
C TYR A 281 -10.33 11.49 2.89
N LEU A 282 -10.06 10.53 1.99
CA LEU A 282 -10.51 9.14 2.14
C LEU A 282 -9.67 8.39 3.19
N ASN A 283 -8.50 8.91 3.55
CA ASN A 283 -7.69 8.41 4.67
C ASN A 283 -8.28 8.89 6.01
N ASN A 284 -9.42 8.32 6.37
CA ASN A 284 -10.08 8.55 7.65
C ASN A 284 -10.42 7.20 8.32
N PRO A 285 -10.57 7.15 9.66
CA PRO A 285 -10.71 5.90 10.39
C PRO A 285 -12.01 5.13 10.07
N PHE A 286 -13.00 5.77 9.44
CA PHE A 286 -14.29 5.16 9.14
C PHE A 286 -14.37 4.59 7.73
N PHE A 287 -13.59 5.11 6.77
CA PHE A 287 -13.70 4.75 5.36
C PHE A 287 -13.50 3.25 5.12
N THR A 288 -12.47 2.67 5.72
CA THR A 288 -12.18 1.24 5.59
C THR A 288 -13.30 0.38 6.18
N ALA A 289 -13.92 0.80 7.28
CA ALA A 289 -15.04 0.09 7.88
C ALA A 289 -16.30 0.17 7.00
N VAL A 290 -16.62 1.32 6.43
CA VAL A 290 -17.74 1.43 5.47
C VAL A 290 -17.48 0.56 4.23
N LEU A 291 -16.25 0.56 3.72
CA LEU A 291 -15.84 -0.28 2.59
C LEU A 291 -15.97 -1.78 2.90
N GLN A 292 -15.58 -2.22 4.10
CA GLN A 292 -15.77 -3.60 4.54
C GLN A 292 -17.25 -3.98 4.56
N GLY A 293 -18.12 -3.09 5.03
CA GLY A 293 -19.56 -3.31 5.06
C GLY A 293 -20.13 -3.42 3.64
N TYR A 294 -19.73 -2.51 2.76
CA TYR A 294 -20.09 -2.53 1.34
C TYR A 294 -19.69 -3.85 0.68
N LEU A 295 -18.44 -4.28 0.87
CA LEU A 295 -17.91 -5.50 0.26
C LEU A 295 -18.46 -6.78 0.89
N GLY A 296 -18.92 -6.76 2.14
CA GLY A 296 -19.63 -7.87 2.76
C GLY A 296 -18.95 -9.24 2.61
N LYS A 297 -19.49 -10.12 1.77
CA LYS A 297 -19.00 -11.51 1.61
C LYS A 297 -17.72 -11.56 0.78
N GLU A 298 -17.53 -10.62 -0.13
CA GLU A 298 -16.40 -10.48 -1.05
C GLU A 298 -15.09 -10.21 -0.28
N MET A 299 -15.17 -9.73 0.96
CA MET A 299 -14.04 -9.64 1.88
C MET A 299 -13.28 -10.96 2.07
N LYS A 300 -13.96 -12.11 1.93
CA LYS A 300 -13.32 -13.44 2.05
C LYS A 300 -12.37 -13.76 0.88
N GLU A 301 -12.57 -13.09 -0.25
CA GLU A 301 -11.75 -13.22 -1.43
C GLU A 301 -10.56 -12.24 -1.44
N LEU A 302 -10.38 -11.47 -0.36
CA LEU A 302 -9.18 -10.70 -0.10
C LEU A 302 -8.21 -11.49 0.77
N ILE A 303 -6.92 -11.31 0.50
CA ILE A 303 -5.83 -11.85 1.30
C ILE A 303 -5.44 -10.80 2.34
N LYS A 304 -5.22 -11.25 3.58
CA LYS A 304 -4.89 -10.34 4.68
C LYS A 304 -3.43 -9.92 4.63
N ILE A 305 -3.18 -8.67 5.04
CA ILE A 305 -1.85 -8.12 5.30
C ILE A 305 -1.49 -8.46 6.75
N ASN A 306 -0.37 -9.14 6.97
CA ASN A 306 0.01 -9.64 8.30
C ASN A 306 0.63 -8.51 9.14
N GLY A 307 0.00 -8.17 10.27
CA GLY A 307 0.55 -7.20 11.25
C GLY A 307 1.57 -7.83 12.21
N SER A 308 2.39 -6.98 12.86
CA SER A 308 3.50 -7.41 13.73
C SER A 308 3.13 -8.08 15.04
N ASN A 309 1.89 -7.93 15.51
CA ASN A 309 1.49 -8.30 16.87
C ASN A 309 0.33 -9.31 16.91
N GLY A 310 0.28 -10.28 15.99
CA GLY A 310 -0.61 -11.44 16.09
C GLY A 310 -2.12 -11.19 15.94
N ASP A 311 -2.64 -9.98 16.19
CA ASP A 311 -4.08 -9.78 16.43
C ASP A 311 -4.81 -8.80 15.51
N ALA A 312 -4.14 -8.10 14.59
CA ALA A 312 -4.83 -7.26 13.59
C ALA A 312 -4.32 -7.53 12.18
N SER A 313 -4.82 -8.60 11.58
CA SER A 313 -4.71 -8.86 10.15
C SER A 313 -5.65 -7.90 9.39
N ASN A 314 -5.11 -6.93 8.66
CA ASN A 314 -5.90 -5.93 7.94
C ASN A 314 -6.03 -6.31 6.46
N TYR A 315 -7.21 -6.08 5.86
CA TYR A 315 -7.41 -6.30 4.42
C TYR A 315 -6.99 -5.09 3.57
N PHE A 316 -6.94 -3.91 4.18
CA PHE A 316 -6.66 -2.64 3.53
C PHE A 316 -5.55 -1.91 4.26
N TYR A 317 -4.74 -1.17 3.50
CA TYR A 317 -3.72 -0.29 4.04
C TYR A 317 -3.67 1.01 3.23
N ILE A 318 -3.60 2.16 3.90
CA ILE A 318 -3.51 3.46 3.24
C ILE A 318 -2.14 4.07 3.57
N SER A 319 -1.36 4.39 2.55
CA SER A 319 -0.09 5.12 2.68
C SER A 319 -0.18 6.50 2.03
N GLU A 320 0.45 7.49 2.64
CA GLU A 320 0.51 8.86 2.10
C GLU A 320 1.49 8.92 0.92
N ILE A 321 1.09 9.57 -0.17
CA ILE A 321 1.95 9.86 -1.33
C ILE A 321 2.41 11.31 -1.25
N ASP A 322 1.44 12.23 -1.13
CA ASP A 322 1.63 13.66 -0.97
C ASP A 322 0.48 14.27 -0.15
N SER A 323 0.42 15.60 -0.05
CA SER A 323 -0.59 16.31 0.75
C SER A 323 -2.03 16.12 0.28
N GLU A 324 -2.22 15.74 -0.99
CA GLU A 324 -3.53 15.64 -1.66
C GLU A 324 -3.90 14.17 -1.97
N HIS A 325 -2.92 13.27 -2.06
CA HIS A 325 -3.09 11.91 -2.52
C HIS A 325 -2.53 10.86 -1.55
N CYS A 326 -3.27 9.76 -1.46
CA CYS A 326 -2.91 8.53 -0.77
C CYS A 326 -2.89 7.35 -1.75
N SER A 327 -2.13 6.31 -1.41
CA SER A 327 -2.22 5.00 -2.03
C SER A 327 -3.12 4.11 -1.17
N PHE A 328 -4.23 3.64 -1.74
CA PHE A 328 -5.09 2.63 -1.13
C PHE A 328 -4.66 1.25 -1.59
N ASN A 329 -4.22 0.42 -0.66
CA ASN A 329 -3.62 -0.88 -0.92
C ASN A 329 -4.53 -2.01 -0.46
N PHE A 330 -4.68 -3.03 -1.29
CA PHE A 330 -5.48 -4.21 -1.03
C PHE A 330 -4.88 -5.43 -1.75
N PHE A 331 -5.29 -6.62 -1.36
CA PHE A 331 -4.71 -7.85 -1.92
C PHE A 331 -5.81 -8.81 -2.40
N PRO A 332 -6.22 -8.71 -3.66
CA PRO A 332 -7.28 -9.53 -4.22
C PRO A 332 -6.80 -10.92 -4.65
N ARG A 333 -7.66 -11.93 -4.52
CA ARG A 333 -7.38 -13.29 -5.05
C ARG A 333 -7.49 -13.39 -6.57
N ASN A 334 -8.27 -12.52 -7.20
CA ASN A 334 -8.51 -12.50 -8.65
C ASN A 334 -8.89 -11.08 -9.12
N SER A 335 -8.97 -10.89 -10.44
CA SER A 335 -9.32 -9.61 -11.06
C SER A 335 -10.72 -9.13 -10.72
N ASP A 336 -11.70 -10.02 -10.65
CA ASP A 336 -13.10 -9.65 -10.42
C ASP A 336 -13.29 -9.01 -9.05
N VAL A 337 -12.60 -9.53 -8.03
CA VAL A 337 -12.57 -8.96 -6.68
C VAL A 337 -11.82 -7.63 -6.66
N ALA A 338 -10.78 -7.48 -7.49
CA ALA A 338 -10.08 -6.21 -7.62
C ALA A 338 -11.00 -5.12 -8.20
N ASP A 339 -11.71 -5.44 -9.27
CA ASP A 339 -12.66 -4.55 -9.92
C ASP A 339 -13.82 -4.16 -8.97
N GLU A 340 -14.27 -5.11 -8.15
CA GLU A 340 -15.28 -4.86 -7.12
C GLU A 340 -14.79 -3.89 -6.04
N VAL A 341 -13.55 -4.06 -5.55
CA VAL A 341 -12.94 -3.12 -4.58
C VAL A 341 -12.81 -1.72 -5.19
N ILE A 342 -12.32 -1.62 -6.42
CA ILE A 342 -12.17 -0.33 -7.13
C ILE A 342 -13.54 0.34 -7.31
N THR A 343 -14.55 -0.43 -7.71
CA THR A 343 -15.93 0.05 -7.86
C THR A 343 -16.50 0.53 -6.53
N ALA A 344 -16.27 -0.22 -5.45
CA ALA A 344 -16.71 0.14 -4.11
C ALA A 344 -16.06 1.44 -3.62
N VAL A 345 -14.74 1.60 -3.80
CA VAL A 345 -14.02 2.85 -3.45
C VAL A 345 -14.59 4.04 -4.22
N ASN A 346 -14.81 3.89 -5.53
CA ASN A 346 -15.39 4.95 -6.36
C ASN A 346 -16.80 5.33 -5.93
N ASN A 347 -17.64 4.35 -5.59
CA ASN A 347 -18.99 4.60 -5.08
C ASN A 347 -18.97 5.30 -3.71
N LEU A 348 -18.09 4.87 -2.82
CA LEU A 348 -17.99 5.43 -1.47
C LEU A 348 -17.32 6.79 -1.41
N LYS A 349 -16.55 7.16 -2.43
CA LYS A 349 -15.89 8.47 -2.52
C LYS A 349 -16.86 9.63 -2.35
N CYS A 350 -18.02 9.59 -3.03
CA CYS A 350 -19.06 10.62 -2.89
C CYS A 350 -19.71 10.65 -1.50
N LEU A 351 -19.67 9.53 -0.77
CA LEU A 351 -20.24 9.45 0.58
C LEU A 351 -19.23 9.83 1.66
N ALA A 352 -17.94 9.75 1.37
CA ALA A 352 -16.87 9.93 2.36
C ALA A 352 -16.94 11.25 3.14
N PRO A 353 -17.30 12.41 2.56
CA PRO A 353 -17.47 13.64 3.34
C PRO A 353 -18.54 13.54 4.43
N TYR A 354 -19.49 12.61 4.28
CA TYR A 354 -20.62 12.38 5.17
C TYR A 354 -20.42 11.21 6.15
N ILE A 355 -19.34 10.44 6.00
CA ILE A 355 -19.01 9.36 6.92
C ILE A 355 -18.48 9.96 8.23
N GLY A 356 -19.03 9.54 9.36
CA GLY A 356 -18.60 10.01 10.69
C GLY A 356 -19.23 11.35 11.10
N GLN A 357 -20.15 11.93 10.32
CA GLN A 357 -20.82 13.17 10.70
C GLN A 357 -21.83 13.00 11.84
N THR A 358 -22.36 11.79 12.04
CA THR A 358 -23.38 11.51 13.07
C THR A 358 -22.85 10.53 14.10
N ILE A 359 -22.83 10.93 15.39
CA ILE A 359 -22.58 10.03 16.51
C ILE A 359 -23.88 9.74 17.27
N LEU A 360 -24.08 8.47 17.61
CA LEU A 360 -25.18 8.01 18.42
C LEU A 360 -24.68 7.68 19.83
N ILE A 361 -25.29 8.34 20.81
CA ILE A 361 -24.96 8.20 22.23
C ILE A 361 -26.17 7.59 22.93
N GLN A 362 -26.06 6.33 23.34
CA GLN A 362 -27.11 5.64 24.07
C GLN A 362 -27.39 6.34 25.41
N HIS A 363 -28.68 6.55 25.72
CA HIS A 363 -29.07 6.90 27.07
C HIS A 363 -29.24 5.62 27.89
N PRO A 364 -28.58 5.47 29.06
CA PRO A 364 -28.53 4.20 29.76
C PRO A 364 -29.88 3.76 30.33
N THR A 365 -30.76 4.70 30.69
CA THR A 365 -32.03 4.41 31.40
C THR A 365 -33.27 4.76 30.61
N LEU A 366 -33.14 5.56 29.56
CA LEU A 366 -34.25 5.94 28.71
C LEU A 366 -34.11 5.07 27.48
N LYS A 367 -35.20 4.47 27.00
CA LYS A 367 -35.22 3.71 25.74
C LYS A 367 -35.05 4.67 24.56
N SER A 368 -33.90 5.31 24.48
CA SER A 368 -33.58 6.39 23.56
C SER A 368 -32.07 6.58 23.44
N CYS A 369 -31.65 7.21 22.36
CA CYS A 369 -30.30 7.74 22.20
C CYS A 369 -30.33 9.21 21.82
N ILE A 370 -29.20 9.88 22.02
CA ILE A 370 -28.94 11.21 21.53
C ILE A 370 -28.15 11.05 20.22
N SER A 371 -28.70 11.55 19.13
CA SER A 371 -27.97 11.74 17.88
C SER A 371 -27.36 13.13 17.88
N LEU A 372 -26.06 13.21 17.60
CA LEU A 372 -25.36 14.46 17.34
C LEU A 372 -24.85 14.41 15.91
N LYS A 373 -25.35 15.31 15.05
CA LYS A 373 -24.90 15.42 13.65
C LYS A 373 -24.18 16.74 13.45
N ALA A 374 -22.95 16.68 12.95
CA ALA A 374 -22.12 17.83 12.64
C ALA A 374 -22.22 18.20 11.15
N TYR A 375 -22.21 19.51 10.87
CA TYR A 375 -22.17 20.09 9.54
C TYR A 375 -20.96 21.01 9.44
N GLY A 376 -19.80 20.45 9.15
CA GLY A 376 -18.56 21.23 9.15
C GLY A 376 -18.08 21.55 10.57
N THR A 377 -17.61 22.79 10.79
CA THR A 377 -16.83 23.19 11.98
C THR A 377 -17.49 24.16 12.93
N ASP A 378 -18.77 24.44 12.74
CA ASP A 378 -19.44 25.50 13.48
C ASP A 378 -20.90 25.17 13.77
N LYS A 379 -21.41 24.09 13.18
CA LYS A 379 -22.82 23.73 13.20
C LYS A 379 -22.97 22.28 13.58
N TYR A 380 -23.77 22.06 14.62
CA TYR A 380 -24.23 20.73 14.99
C TYR A 380 -25.72 20.79 15.32
N GLU A 381 -26.40 19.68 15.07
CA GLU A 381 -27.75 19.43 15.56
C GLU A 381 -27.72 18.30 16.58
N ASN A 382 -28.65 18.35 17.52
CA ASN A 382 -28.90 17.25 18.45
C ASN A 382 -30.38 16.86 18.40
N GLN A 383 -30.64 15.56 18.56
CA GLN A 383 -32.00 15.03 18.66
C GLN A 383 -32.01 13.83 19.60
N ILE A 384 -33.09 13.72 20.37
CA ILE A 384 -33.42 12.51 21.12
C ILE A 384 -34.22 11.59 20.19
N ILE A 385 -33.68 10.41 19.90
CA ILE A 385 -34.37 9.34 19.18
C ILE A 385 -34.86 8.35 20.21
N LYS A 386 -36.18 8.17 20.31
CA LYS A 386 -36.74 7.10 21.16
C LYS A 386 -36.77 5.80 20.37
N TYR A 387 -36.51 4.68 21.03
CA TYR A 387 -36.44 3.37 20.38
C TYR A 387 -37.79 2.85 19.90
N ASP A 388 -38.89 3.42 20.42
CA ASP A 388 -40.26 3.16 19.97
C ASP A 388 -40.72 4.13 18.87
N ASP A 389 -39.87 5.07 18.43
CA ASP A 389 -40.19 6.00 17.34
C ASP A 389 -40.03 5.31 15.99
N THR A 390 -41.15 5.16 15.27
CA THR A 390 -41.18 4.51 13.94
C THR A 390 -40.75 5.44 12.81
N LYS A 391 -40.24 6.64 13.12
CA LYS A 391 -39.84 7.63 12.11
C LYS A 391 -38.43 7.43 11.58
N LEU A 392 -37.59 6.67 12.28
CA LEU A 392 -36.19 6.51 11.90
C LEU A 392 -35.79 5.05 12.04
N HIS A 393 -35.32 4.50 10.93
CA HIS A 393 -35.01 3.10 10.76
C HIS A 393 -33.50 2.92 10.63
N PRO A 394 -32.85 2.18 11.55
CA PRO A 394 -31.44 1.86 11.44
C PRO A 394 -31.19 0.59 10.60
N TYR A 395 -30.12 0.58 9.82
CA TYR A 395 -29.73 -0.53 8.96
C TYR A 395 -28.22 -0.81 9.02
N ASN A 396 -27.84 -2.05 8.70
CA ASN A 396 -26.45 -2.41 8.48
C ASN A 396 -25.90 -1.73 7.21
N ILE A 397 -24.59 -1.46 7.19
CA ILE A 397 -23.89 -1.04 5.97
C ILE A 397 -23.68 -2.24 5.06
N ASN A 398 -24.21 -2.17 3.84
CA ASN A 398 -24.00 -3.14 2.77
C ASN A 398 -24.17 -2.47 1.39
N LYS A 399 -24.03 -3.23 0.29
CA LYS A 399 -24.17 -2.68 -1.07
C LYS A 399 -25.52 -2.01 -1.31
N ASN A 400 -26.61 -2.58 -0.82
CA ASN A 400 -27.95 -2.09 -1.09
C ASN A 400 -28.26 -0.82 -0.30
N THR A 401 -27.92 -0.78 0.99
CA THR A 401 -28.08 0.42 1.83
C THR A 401 -27.20 1.57 1.36
N ILE A 402 -25.97 1.29 0.90
CA ILE A 402 -25.11 2.31 0.27
C ILE A 402 -25.67 2.78 -1.07
N SER A 403 -26.15 1.86 -1.91
CA SER A 403 -26.79 2.21 -3.20
C SER A 403 -28.04 3.07 -2.99
N PHE A 404 -28.80 2.81 -1.94
CA PHE A 404 -29.91 3.65 -1.50
C PHE A 404 -29.40 5.05 -1.15
N LEU A 405 -28.41 5.17 -0.26
CA LEU A 405 -27.86 6.48 0.11
C LEU A 405 -27.33 7.28 -1.08
N LEU A 406 -26.68 6.63 -2.05
CA LEU A 406 -26.19 7.28 -3.27
C LEU A 406 -27.33 7.88 -4.11
N LYS A 407 -28.49 7.22 -4.18
CA LYS A 407 -29.68 7.79 -4.86
C LYS A 407 -30.17 9.07 -4.18
N TYR A 408 -29.96 9.20 -2.87
CA TYR A 408 -30.38 10.33 -2.06
C TYR A 408 -29.20 11.19 -1.58
N ILE A 409 -28.07 11.17 -2.28
CA ILE A 409 -26.84 11.88 -1.88
C ILE A 409 -27.07 13.37 -1.61
N LYS A 410 -27.97 14.01 -2.36
CA LYS A 410 -28.34 15.43 -2.20
C LYS A 410 -29.17 15.72 -0.94
N GLU A 411 -29.72 14.70 -0.30
CA GLU A 411 -30.49 14.84 0.93
C GLU A 411 -29.65 14.66 2.19
N ILE A 412 -28.56 13.89 2.13
CA ILE A 412 -27.65 13.64 3.26
C ILE A 412 -27.13 14.92 3.92
N PRO A 413 -26.64 15.94 3.18
CA PRO A 413 -26.15 17.18 3.78
C PRO A 413 -27.25 18.11 4.31
N LYS A 414 -28.52 17.84 4.00
CA LYS A 414 -29.61 18.73 4.44
C LYS A 414 -29.78 18.65 5.96
N PHE A 415 -30.22 19.77 6.51
CA PHE A 415 -30.55 19.89 7.93
C PHE A 415 -31.68 18.91 8.30
N GLY A 416 -31.54 18.22 9.43
CA GLY A 416 -32.40 17.12 9.84
C GLY A 416 -31.86 15.71 9.51
N TYR A 417 -32.59 14.71 9.99
CA TYR A 417 -32.13 13.32 10.12
C TYR A 417 -32.79 12.37 9.11
N SER A 418 -33.09 12.85 7.90
CA SER A 418 -33.74 11.97 6.92
C SER A 418 -32.85 10.78 6.57
N LYS A 419 -31.55 11.01 6.35
CA LYS A 419 -30.60 9.99 5.92
C LYS A 419 -29.19 10.32 6.44
N SER A 420 -28.54 9.41 7.15
CA SER A 420 -27.14 9.59 7.58
C SER A 420 -26.38 8.28 7.75
N ILE A 421 -25.05 8.38 7.69
CA ILE A 421 -24.13 7.32 8.12
C ILE A 421 -23.70 7.69 9.54
N ALA A 422 -24.17 6.92 10.51
CA ALA A 422 -23.93 7.17 11.92
C ALA A 422 -23.00 6.11 12.51
N PHE A 423 -22.29 6.46 13.58
CA PHE A 423 -21.52 5.51 14.37
C PHE A 423 -21.91 5.58 15.84
N THR A 424 -21.72 4.48 16.55
CA THR A 424 -21.93 4.43 17.99
C THR A 424 -20.61 4.63 18.74
N GLY A 425 -20.64 5.23 19.92
CA GLY A 425 -19.44 5.62 20.65
C GLY A 425 -18.85 4.57 21.59
N GLU A 426 -19.41 3.36 21.71
CA GLU A 426 -18.98 2.42 22.75
C GLU A 426 -17.59 1.84 22.48
N ASP A 427 -16.70 1.94 23.47
CA ASP A 427 -15.33 1.39 23.44
C ASP A 427 -14.49 1.91 22.26
N MET A 428 -14.69 3.17 21.86
CA MET A 428 -13.93 3.83 20.80
C MET A 428 -12.84 4.73 21.40
N ILE A 429 -11.60 4.61 20.92
CA ILE A 429 -10.51 5.54 21.24
C ILE A 429 -9.90 6.06 19.96
N PHE A 430 -9.61 7.35 19.90
CA PHE A 430 -8.86 7.95 18.82
C PHE A 430 -7.80 8.92 19.34
N SER A 431 -6.62 8.88 18.75
CA SER A 431 -5.59 9.89 18.97
C SER A 431 -5.81 11.04 17.99
N LEU A 432 -5.80 12.25 18.53
CA LEU A 432 -5.73 13.53 17.83
C LEU A 432 -4.30 13.87 17.40
N ASP A 433 -3.28 13.21 17.96
CA ASP A 433 -1.90 13.27 17.45
C ASP A 433 -1.55 11.92 16.81
N PRO A 434 -1.40 11.84 15.47
CA PRO A 434 -1.04 10.60 14.80
C PRO A 434 0.32 10.02 15.24
N ASN A 435 1.14 10.80 15.94
CA ASN A 435 2.43 10.37 16.48
C ASN A 435 2.37 9.90 17.94
N GLU A 436 1.24 10.11 18.63
CA GLU A 436 1.04 9.66 20.00
C GLU A 436 0.46 8.23 19.97
N PRO A 437 1.26 7.18 20.30
CA PRO A 437 0.75 5.83 20.32
C PRO A 437 -0.31 5.71 21.39
N ILE A 438 -1.49 5.20 21.02
CA ILE A 438 -2.52 4.82 21.97
C ILE A 438 -1.99 3.56 22.66
N GLU A 439 -1.66 3.64 23.95
CA GLU A 439 -1.38 2.44 24.74
C GLU A 439 -2.68 1.64 24.81
N GLU A 440 -2.72 0.51 24.08
CA GLU A 440 -3.81 -0.47 24.15
C GLU A 440 -3.76 -1.14 25.53
N ASP A 441 -4.40 -0.50 26.50
CA ASP A 441 -4.46 -0.99 27.88
C ASP A 441 -5.48 -2.14 27.96
N GLY A 442 -5.15 -3.29 27.37
CA GLY A 442 -5.80 -4.61 27.55
C GLY A 442 -7.32 -4.73 27.32
N GLY A 443 -8.00 -3.66 26.91
CA GLY A 443 -9.45 -3.59 26.71
C GLY A 443 -9.87 -3.72 25.25
N ASN A 444 -11.15 -4.09 25.03
CA ASN A 444 -11.84 -4.22 23.73
C ASN A 444 -12.00 -2.89 22.97
N ILE A 445 -11.01 -2.02 23.01
CA ILE A 445 -11.01 -0.73 22.33
C ILE A 445 -10.81 -0.96 20.84
N SER A 446 -11.72 -0.46 20.00
CA SER A 446 -11.58 -0.60 18.54
C SER A 446 -12.21 0.56 17.78
N ASN A 447 -11.66 0.86 16.60
CA ASN A 447 -12.34 1.71 15.62
C ASN A 447 -13.74 1.13 15.29
N PRO A 448 -14.71 1.98 14.91
CA PRO A 448 -16.03 1.50 14.54
C PRO A 448 -15.96 0.45 13.44
N THR A 449 -16.70 -0.64 13.61
CA THR A 449 -16.72 -1.74 12.65
C THR A 449 -18.03 -1.80 11.88
N THR A 450 -18.06 -2.54 10.77
CA THR A 450 -19.30 -2.95 10.10
C THR A 450 -19.43 -4.45 10.27
N PHE A 451 -20.30 -4.90 11.17
CA PHE A 451 -20.49 -6.32 11.40
C PHE A 451 -21.75 -6.80 10.68
N TYR A 452 -21.59 -7.56 9.60
CA TYR A 452 -22.70 -8.08 8.79
C TYR A 452 -23.72 -8.92 9.59
N GLY A 453 -23.31 -9.47 10.74
CA GLY A 453 -24.20 -10.21 11.65
C GLY A 453 -24.80 -9.37 12.78
N CYS A 454 -24.62 -8.05 12.78
CA CYS A 454 -25.15 -7.21 13.85
C CYS A 454 -26.67 -7.19 13.75
N LYS A 455 -27.33 -7.37 14.90
CA LYS A 455 -28.79 -7.34 15.01
C LYS A 455 -29.29 -6.06 15.67
N SER A 456 -28.40 -5.26 16.25
CA SER A 456 -28.76 -4.05 16.97
C SER A 456 -27.81 -2.88 16.77
N VAL A 457 -28.31 -1.64 16.96
CA VAL A 457 -27.56 -0.37 16.88
C VAL A 457 -26.66 -0.14 18.08
N PHE A 458 -27.03 -0.60 19.27
CA PHE A 458 -26.16 -0.55 20.44
C PHE A 458 -25.81 -1.99 20.84
N GLY A 459 -24.53 -2.25 21.07
CA GLY A 459 -23.99 -3.60 21.17
C GLY A 459 -22.69 -3.66 21.98
N MET A 460 -21.89 -4.72 21.79
CA MET A 460 -20.64 -4.89 22.55
C MET A 460 -19.47 -4.06 22.02
N LYS A 461 -19.57 -3.49 20.81
CA LYS A 461 -18.51 -2.70 20.17
C LYS A 461 -19.11 -1.57 19.35
N SER A 462 -18.36 -0.47 19.23
CA SER A 462 -18.66 0.61 18.28
C SER A 462 -18.84 0.06 16.86
N HIS A 463 -19.91 0.49 16.20
CA HIS A 463 -20.17 0.15 14.82
C HIS A 463 -20.84 1.26 14.04
N LEU A 464 -20.76 1.14 12.72
CA LEU A 464 -21.37 2.06 11.76
C LEU A 464 -22.73 1.52 11.30
N VAL A 465 -23.71 2.40 11.24
CA VAL A 465 -25.09 2.12 10.81
C VAL A 465 -25.57 3.19 9.83
N ILE A 466 -26.58 2.84 9.04
CA ILE A 466 -27.30 3.79 8.19
C ILE A 466 -28.63 4.11 8.88
N LEU A 467 -28.93 5.39 9.05
CA LEU A 467 -30.22 5.86 9.53
C LEU A 467 -31.02 6.36 8.35
N SER A 468 -32.28 5.93 8.22
CA SER A 468 -33.19 6.48 7.22
C SER A 468 -34.60 6.69 7.77
N ASP A 469 -35.22 7.79 7.37
CA ASP A 469 -36.64 8.10 7.57
C ASP A 469 -37.59 7.34 6.64
N GLN A 470 -37.04 6.46 5.80
CA GLN A 470 -37.76 5.65 4.83
C GLN A 470 -37.30 4.20 4.97
N LEU A 471 -38.22 3.28 4.65
CA LEU A 471 -37.87 1.88 4.56
C LEU A 471 -36.97 1.65 3.34
N ILE A 472 -35.82 1.00 3.56
CA ILE A 472 -34.94 0.57 2.47
C ILE A 472 -35.46 -0.79 1.96
N PRO A 473 -35.84 -0.90 0.67
CA PRO A 473 -36.33 -2.16 0.13
C PRO A 473 -35.32 -3.29 0.29
N ASP A 474 -35.83 -4.49 0.60
CA ASP A 474 -35.07 -5.73 0.76
C ASP A 474 -34.03 -5.74 1.90
N GLU A 475 -34.11 -4.76 2.81
CA GLU A 475 -33.26 -4.69 4.01
C GLU A 475 -34.02 -5.00 5.29
N VAL A 476 -33.27 -5.50 6.27
CA VAL A 476 -33.78 -5.77 7.61
C VAL A 476 -33.35 -4.63 8.52
N GLU A 477 -34.33 -3.99 9.15
CA GLU A 477 -34.10 -2.98 10.17
C GLU A 477 -33.39 -3.59 11.39
N LEU A 478 -32.40 -2.88 11.92
CA LEU A 478 -31.73 -3.23 13.16
C LEU A 478 -32.61 -2.90 14.36
N GLU A 479 -32.55 -3.72 15.40
CA GLU A 479 -33.10 -3.31 16.69
C GLU A 479 -32.26 -2.18 17.29
N TRP A 480 -32.83 -1.30 18.10
CA TRP A 480 -31.99 -0.28 18.73
C TRP A 480 -31.01 -0.88 19.75
N VAL A 481 -31.44 -1.89 20.51
CA VAL A 481 -30.65 -2.52 21.58
C VAL A 481 -30.88 -4.03 21.54
N GLY A 482 -29.81 -4.82 21.53
CA GLY A 482 -29.91 -6.28 21.47
C GLY A 482 -30.30 -6.93 22.81
N ASP A 483 -30.80 -8.16 22.74
CA ASP A 483 -31.36 -8.94 23.87
C ASP A 483 -30.48 -8.96 25.13
N HIS A 484 -29.15 -9.07 24.98
CA HIS A 484 -28.21 -9.15 26.10
C HIS A 484 -28.08 -7.86 26.94
N PHE A 485 -28.58 -6.72 26.45
CA PHE A 485 -28.58 -5.47 27.20
C PHE A 485 -29.85 -5.30 28.07
N ASN A 486 -30.97 -5.93 27.69
CA ASN A 486 -32.22 -5.83 28.43
C ASN A 486 -32.15 -6.54 29.79
N ASP A 487 -31.38 -7.63 29.91
CA ASP A 487 -31.25 -8.39 31.16
C ASP A 487 -30.50 -7.62 32.26
N LYS A 488 -29.61 -6.69 31.91
CA LYS A 488 -28.90 -5.84 32.89
C LYS A 488 -29.72 -4.64 33.38
N LEU A 489 -30.81 -4.31 32.69
CA LEU A 489 -31.67 -3.17 33.01
C LEU A 489 -32.84 -3.52 33.95
N GLN A 490 -33.12 -4.81 34.17
CA GLN A 490 -34.21 -5.26 35.04
C GLN A 490 -33.89 -5.30 36.53
N ASP A 491 -32.62 -5.15 36.93
CA ASP A 491 -32.21 -5.09 38.34
C ASP A 491 -32.32 -3.65 38.88
N GLN A 492 -33.57 -3.18 39.07
CA GLN A 492 -33.88 -1.79 39.44
C GLN A 492 -33.42 -1.36 40.84
N ASP A 493 -32.90 -2.26 41.68
CA ASP A 493 -32.53 -1.93 43.07
C ASP A 493 -31.02 -1.86 43.35
N SER A 494 -30.14 -2.26 42.41
CA SER A 494 -28.67 -2.24 42.62
C SER A 494 -27.91 -1.14 41.86
N ILE A 495 -28.58 -0.40 40.97
CA ILE A 495 -27.97 0.62 40.11
C ILE A 495 -28.17 2.03 40.72
N ARG A 496 -27.65 2.25 41.94
CA ARG A 496 -27.61 3.61 42.52
C ARG A 496 -26.34 4.41 42.23
N ASN A 497 -25.26 3.80 41.72
CA ASN A 497 -23.94 4.47 41.65
C ASN A 497 -23.03 3.99 40.49
N LYS A 498 -23.51 3.88 39.24
CA LYS A 498 -22.63 3.52 38.11
C LYS A 498 -22.88 4.43 36.92
N TYR A 499 -21.84 5.14 36.50
CA TYR A 499 -21.91 6.39 35.74
C TYR A 499 -21.26 6.14 34.29
N VAL A 500 -21.20 7.09 33.30
CA VAL A 500 -20.44 7.17 31.98
C VAL A 500 -19.52 8.45 31.75
N GLU A 501 -18.16 8.37 31.75
CA GLU A 501 -17.21 9.52 31.70
C GLU A 501 -16.59 9.60 30.31
N MET A 502 -16.45 10.82 29.82
CA MET A 502 -15.64 11.12 28.66
C MET A 502 -14.34 11.76 29.16
N HIS A 503 -13.31 10.95 29.38
CA HIS A 503 -12.00 11.44 29.78
C HIS A 503 -11.25 11.98 28.56
N VAL A 504 -11.20 13.30 28.44
CA VAL A 504 -10.19 13.98 27.62
C VAL A 504 -8.98 14.19 28.52
N HIS A 505 -7.99 13.31 28.43
CA HIS A 505 -6.71 13.59 29.05
C HIS A 505 -6.13 14.86 28.40
N LYS A 506 -5.30 15.62 29.13
CA LYS A 506 -4.62 16.82 28.61
C LYS A 506 -3.61 16.51 27.48
N THR A 507 -3.52 15.24 27.07
CA THR A 507 -2.78 14.73 25.92
C THR A 507 -3.69 14.62 24.69
N ALA A 508 -3.12 14.39 23.51
CA ALA A 508 -3.86 14.43 22.26
C ALA A 508 -4.64 13.13 22.02
N ILE A 509 -5.30 12.55 23.02
CA ILE A 509 -6.05 11.30 22.91
C ILE A 509 -7.47 11.50 23.47
N ALA A 510 -8.48 11.12 22.67
CA ALA A 510 -9.88 11.11 23.07
C ALA A 510 -10.34 9.66 23.23
N VAL A 511 -10.78 9.32 24.45
CA VAL A 511 -11.22 7.99 24.81
C VAL A 511 -12.71 8.01 25.14
N LEU A 512 -13.51 7.22 24.40
CA LEU A 512 -14.93 7.01 24.65
C LEU A 512 -15.12 5.65 25.34
N TYR A 513 -15.15 5.68 26.68
CA TYR A 513 -15.56 4.52 27.46
C TYR A 513 -17.06 4.53 27.70
N SER A 514 -17.65 3.34 27.77
CA SER A 514 -18.97 3.12 28.37
C SER A 514 -18.94 3.19 29.92
N GLN A 515 -18.15 4.08 30.58
CA GLN A 515 -18.00 4.14 32.07
C GLN A 515 -17.59 5.53 32.65
N ASN A 516 -18.35 6.04 33.65
CA ASN A 516 -18.39 7.20 34.65
C ASN A 516 -18.85 8.75 34.50
N ASN A 517 -20.13 9.16 34.64
CA ASN A 517 -20.89 10.40 34.28
C ASN A 517 -20.28 11.81 34.49
N ASN A 518 -20.56 12.71 33.54
CA ASN A 518 -21.21 14.03 33.77
C ASN A 518 -21.73 14.71 32.48
N VAL A 519 -23.02 15.09 32.46
CA VAL A 519 -23.63 16.02 31.47
C VAL A 519 -24.43 17.06 32.25
N GLU A 520 -24.14 18.34 32.01
CA GLU A 520 -24.80 19.47 32.65
C GLU A 520 -26.10 19.82 31.91
N TYR A 521 -27.22 19.83 32.64
CA TYR A 521 -28.57 20.08 32.11
C TYR A 521 -28.88 21.58 32.19
N ILE A 522 -29.11 22.26 31.06
CA ILE A 522 -29.65 23.63 31.06
C ILE A 522 -31.17 23.54 30.94
N GLY A 523 -31.84 23.47 32.09
CA GLY A 523 -33.30 23.52 32.21
C GLY A 523 -33.73 23.65 33.67
N GLN A 524 -34.67 24.55 33.97
CA GLN A 524 -35.13 24.81 35.33
C GLN A 524 -35.93 23.61 35.89
N LEU A 525 -35.32 22.87 36.80
CA LEU A 525 -36.03 22.04 37.79
C LEU A 525 -35.91 22.67 39.17
N ALA A 526 -36.96 22.48 39.98
CA ALA A 526 -37.21 23.20 41.22
C ALA A 526 -36.05 23.12 42.24
N ARG A 527 -35.78 24.26 42.87
CA ARG A 527 -34.71 24.51 43.83
C ARG A 527 -34.62 23.41 44.92
N MET A 528 -33.46 22.79 45.04
CA MET A 528 -32.95 22.31 46.32
C MET A 528 -31.58 22.95 46.60
N ASN A 529 -31.49 23.61 47.75
CA ASN A 529 -30.30 24.29 48.25
C ASN A 529 -29.23 23.26 48.64
N TYR A 530 -28.06 23.32 48.04
CA TYR A 530 -26.81 22.93 48.71
C TYR A 530 -25.71 23.93 48.40
N PHE A 531 -24.97 24.26 49.46
CA PHE A 531 -23.99 25.32 49.59
C PHE A 531 -22.70 25.05 48.79
N ASN A 532 -22.15 26.15 48.24
CA ASN A 532 -20.74 26.45 47.99
C ASN A 532 -19.83 25.34 47.44
N ILE A 533 -19.65 25.34 46.12
CA ILE A 533 -18.32 25.19 45.52
C ILE A 533 -18.23 26.24 44.40
N ASP A 534 -17.41 27.25 44.62
CA ASP A 534 -17.05 28.27 43.64
C ASP A 534 -15.52 28.22 43.51
N HIS A 535 -15.03 27.78 42.34
CA HIS A 535 -13.98 28.47 41.60
C HIS A 535 -13.72 27.80 40.24
N ASP A 536 -14.23 28.50 39.22
CA ASP A 536 -13.57 28.85 37.96
C ASP A 536 -13.24 27.79 36.88
N GLN A 537 -14.11 27.84 35.86
CA GLN A 537 -13.76 28.15 34.46
C GLN A 537 -12.82 27.20 33.68
N SER A 538 -13.41 26.26 32.92
CA SER A 538 -13.46 26.45 31.45
C SER A 538 -14.50 25.53 30.80
N LYS A 539 -15.18 26.11 29.81
CA LYS A 539 -16.31 25.60 29.02
C LYS A 539 -16.06 24.20 28.42
N SER A 540 -17.03 23.31 28.67
CA SER A 540 -17.38 22.02 28.03
C SER A 540 -16.27 21.24 27.30
N PRO A 541 -15.82 20.10 27.84
CA PRO A 541 -15.00 19.11 27.14
C PRO A 541 -15.61 18.62 25.81
N LEU A 542 -16.94 18.56 25.72
CA LEU A 542 -17.67 18.16 24.51
C LEU A 542 -17.50 19.18 23.38
N VAL A 543 -17.50 20.48 23.69
CA VAL A 543 -17.24 21.55 22.70
C VAL A 543 -15.80 21.49 22.21
N LYS A 544 -14.82 21.13 23.05
CA LYS A 544 -13.44 20.94 22.61
C LYS A 544 -13.25 19.68 21.77
N ILE A 545 -14.04 18.63 22.00
CA ILE A 545 -14.06 17.41 21.17
C ILE A 545 -14.76 17.67 19.84
N ILE A 546 -15.91 18.36 19.84
CA ILE A 546 -16.57 18.83 18.63
C ILE A 546 -15.57 19.69 17.86
N ASN A 547 -15.00 20.74 18.45
CA ASN A 547 -14.01 21.62 17.79
C ASN A 547 -12.74 20.93 17.26
N LYS A 548 -12.41 19.71 17.72
CA LYS A 548 -11.25 18.94 17.24
C LYS A 548 -11.62 17.77 16.32
N PHE A 549 -12.80 17.16 16.49
CA PHE A 549 -13.42 16.28 15.50
C PHE A 549 -13.73 17.06 14.22
N GLU A 550 -14.11 18.33 14.38
CA GLU A 550 -14.19 19.34 13.34
C GLU A 550 -12.87 19.50 12.58
N LEU A 551 -11.69 19.43 13.21
CA LEU A 551 -10.38 19.46 12.50
C LEU A 551 -10.11 18.23 11.62
N GLY A 552 -10.67 17.07 11.96
CA GLY A 552 -10.69 15.91 11.05
C GLY A 552 -11.70 16.08 9.90
N CYS A 553 -12.85 16.70 10.19
CA CYS A 553 -13.88 17.05 9.21
C CYS A 553 -13.53 18.31 8.36
N ILE A 554 -12.50 19.08 8.75
CA ILE A 554 -12.04 20.31 8.05
C ILE A 554 -11.55 19.98 6.63
N LYS A 555 -11.01 18.79 6.40
CA LYS A 555 -10.68 18.33 5.05
C LYS A 555 -11.93 18.08 4.18
N SER A 556 -13.07 17.76 4.79
CA SER A 556 -14.34 17.45 4.13
C SER A 556 -15.12 18.69 3.69
N ASN A 557 -14.99 19.82 4.40
CA ASN A 557 -15.78 21.03 4.13
C ASN A 557 -15.42 21.71 2.80
N HIS A 558 -14.13 21.75 2.44
CA HIS A 558 -13.71 22.25 1.13
C HIS A 558 -14.29 21.40 -0.02
N LEU A 559 -14.34 20.07 0.16
CA LEU A 559 -14.89 19.14 -0.82
C LEU A 559 -16.42 19.23 -0.97
N ILE A 560 -17.13 19.42 0.14
CA ILE A 560 -18.59 19.63 0.12
C ILE A 560 -18.93 20.93 -0.61
N THR A 561 -18.13 21.98 -0.44
CA THR A 561 -18.36 23.27 -1.12
C THR A 561 -18.02 23.17 -2.62
N GLU A 562 -16.92 22.52 -2.98
CA GLU A 562 -16.52 22.31 -4.38
C GLU A 562 -17.46 21.38 -5.17
N GLU A 563 -17.91 20.25 -4.60
CA GLU A 563 -18.85 19.35 -5.29
C GLU A 563 -20.26 19.95 -5.47
N VAL A 564 -20.68 20.83 -4.55
CA VAL A 564 -21.96 21.55 -4.63
C VAL A 564 -21.89 22.72 -5.62
N GLU A 565 -20.71 23.33 -5.80
CA GLU A 565 -20.50 24.42 -6.77
C GLU A 565 -20.17 23.94 -8.19
N GLN A 566 -19.62 22.73 -8.35
CA GLN A 566 -19.30 22.13 -9.65
C GLN A 566 -20.45 21.32 -10.30
N ARG A 567 -21.59 21.12 -9.61
CA ARG A 567 -22.78 20.39 -10.10
C ARG A 567 -24.04 21.22 -10.02
#